data_AF-A0A3E2NEY5-F1
#
_entry.id   AF-A0A3E2NEY5-F1
#
_cell.length_a   1.000
_cell.length_b   1.000
_cell.length_c   1.000
_cell.angle_alpha   90.00
_cell.angle_beta   90.00
_cell.angle_gamma   90.00
#
_symmetry.space_group_name_H-M   'P 1'
#
loop_
_entity.id
_entity.type
_entity.pdbx_description
1 polymer ?
#
loop_
_entity_poly.entity_id
_entity_poly.type
_entity_poly.pdbx_seq_one_letter_code
_entity_poly.pdbx_strand_id
1 'polypeptide(L)' 'MELLFFKLVKIIASLALSFTSLNMNLACMLFIHQPKLPDNAKKLRRF' A
#
# COMPACT_ATOMS: atom_id res chain seq x y z
N MET A 1 17.15 -14.27 25.70
CA MET A 1 15.84 -14.38 24.99
C MET A 1 15.38 -13.06 24.37
N GLU A 2 15.70 -11.90 24.95
CA GLU A 2 15.19 -10.58 24.48
C GLU A 2 15.67 -10.15 23.07
N LEU A 3 16.90 -10.50 22.68
CA LEU A 3 17.44 -10.15 21.36
C LEU A 3 16.70 -10.84 20.20
N LEU A 4 16.23 -12.08 20.44
CA LEU A 4 15.47 -12.84 19.44
C LEU A 4 14.09 -12.20 19.23
N PHE A 5 13.43 -11.82 20.32
CA PHE A 5 12.16 -11.11 20.28
C PHE A 5 12.27 -9.78 19.51
N PHE A 6 13.28 -8.98 19.80
CA PHE A 6 13.52 -7.72 19.09
C PHE A 6 13.76 -7.90 17.59
N LYS A 7 14.50 -8.94 17.19
CA LYS A 7 14.72 -9.26 15.76
C LYS A 7 13.42 -9.66 15.07
N LEU A 8 12.60 -10.49 15.70
CA LEU A 8 11.30 -10.91 15.16
C LEU A 8 10.34 -9.72 14.99
N VAL A 9 10.25 -8.85 16.00
CA VAL A 9 9.44 -7.63 15.92
C VAL A 9 9.91 -6.73 14.77
N LYS A 10 11.22 -6.56 14.58
CA LYS A 10 11.78 -5.79 13.47
C LYS A 10 11.41 -6.37 12.10
N ILE A 11 11.48 -7.69 11.95
CA ILE A 11 11.11 -8.39 10.72
C ILE A 11 9.62 -8.20 10.42
N ILE A 12 8.77 -8.41 11.43
CA ILE A 12 7.32 -8.25 11.30
C ILE A 12 6.95 -6.80 10.94
N ALA A 13 7.58 -5.82 11.59
CA ALA A 13 7.36 -4.40 11.29
C ALA A 13 7.77 -4.03 9.86
N SER A 14 8.92 -4.51 9.40
CA SER A 14 9.39 -4.30 8.01
C SER A 14 8.46 -4.95 6.99
N LEU A 15 7.95 -6.15 7.30
CA LEU A 15 7.01 -6.86 6.45
C LEU A 15 5.67 -6.12 6.36
N ALA A 16 5.13 -5.68 7.50
CA ALA A 16 3.89 -4.90 7.54
C ALA A 16 3.98 -3.60 6.74
N LEU A 17 5.12 -2.89 6.85
CA LEU A 17 5.38 -1.68 6.06
C LEU A 17 5.43 -1.98 4.56
N SER A 18 6.13 -3.06 4.18
CA SER A 18 6.23 -3.51 2.78
C SER A 18 4.84 -3.85 2.20
N PHE A 19 4.03 -4.63 2.90
CA PHE A 19 2.67 -4.96 2.47
C PHE A 19 1.76 -3.73 2.36
N THR A 20 1.88 -2.78 3.29
CA THR A 20 1.09 -1.54 3.26
C THR A 20 1.46 -0.69 2.04
N SER A 21 2.76 -0.54 1.77
CA SER A 21 3.27 0.18 0.60
C SER A 21 2.83 -0.50 -0.71
N LEU A 22 2.94 -1.84 -0.78
CA LEU A 22 2.51 -2.61 -1.94
C LEU A 22 1.01 -2.49 -2.19
N ASN A 23 0.16 -2.59 -1.18
CA ASN A 23 -1.29 -2.52 -1.35
C ASN A 23 -1.78 -1.14 -1.82
N MET A 24 -1.24 -0.04 -1.27
CA MET A 24 -1.58 1.31 -1.76
C MET A 24 -1.13 1.53 -3.20
N ASN A 25 0.06 1.04 -3.56
CA ASN A 25 0.61 1.23 -4.90
C ASN A 25 -0.02 0.29 -5.95
N LEU A 26 -0.36 -0.94 -5.58
CA LEU A 26 -1.05 -1.91 -6.45
C LEU A 26 -2.45 -1.46 -6.82
N ALA A 27 -3.19 -0.86 -5.88
CA ALA A 27 -4.49 -0.28 -6.18
C ALA A 27 -4.38 0.73 -7.33
N CYS A 28 -3.39 1.64 -7.28
CA CYS A 28 -3.14 2.59 -8.36
C CYS A 28 -2.62 1.93 -9.64
N MET A 29 -1.77 0.89 -9.52
CA MET A 29 -1.17 0.20 -10.67
C MET A 29 -2.21 -0.48 -11.57
N LEU A 30 -3.29 -1.02 -11.01
CA LEU A 30 -4.39 -1.61 -11.79
C LEU A 30 -5.18 -0.57 -12.59
N PHE A 31 -5.16 0.69 -12.17
CA PHE A 31 -5.88 1.77 -12.84
C PHE A 31 -4.97 2.70 -13.66
N ILE A 32 -3.64 2.57 -13.56
CA ILE A 32 -2.67 3.51 -14.18
C ILE A 32 -2.66 3.45 -15.71
N HIS A 33 -3.02 2.31 -16.29
CA HIS A 33 -3.11 2.13 -17.74
C HIS A 33 -4.52 2.26 -18.29
N GLN A 34 -5.48 2.73 -17.48
CA GLN A 34 -6.81 3.00 -18.02
C GLN A 34 -6.76 4.24 -18.93
N PRO A 35 -7.18 4.12 -20.21
CA PRO A 35 -7.14 5.24 -21.16
C PRO A 35 -8.09 6.37 -20.77
N LYS A 36 -9.07 6.10 -19.90
CA LYS A 36 -10.04 7.07 -19.39
C LYS A 36 -10.44 6.70 -17.96
N LEU A 37 -10.36 7.67 -17.04
CA LEU A 37 -10.86 7.51 -15.67
C LEU A 37 -12.40 7.39 -15.67
N PRO A 38 -12.98 6.49 -14.87
CA PRO A 38 -14.44 6.37 -14.76
C PRO A 38 -15.06 7.69 -14.28
N ASP A 39 -16.20 8.10 -14.86
CA ASP A 39 -16.80 9.42 -14.65
C ASP A 39 -17.13 9.70 -13.17
N ASN A 40 -17.44 8.66 -12.41
CA ASN A 40 -17.70 8.76 -10.97
C ASN A 40 -16.44 9.03 -10.12
N ALA A 41 -15.23 8.73 -10.62
CA ALA A 41 -13.99 9.01 -9.89
C ALA A 41 -13.73 10.52 -9.73
N LYS A 42 -14.30 11.36 -10.62
CA LYS A 42 -14.24 12.82 -10.48
C LYS A 42 -14.87 13.30 -9.17
N LYS A 43 -15.85 12.58 -8.62
CA LYS A 43 -16.51 12.91 -7.35
C LYS A 43 -15.62 12.64 -6.12
N LEU A 44 -14.64 11.75 -6.24
CA LEU A 44 -13.65 11.49 -5.17
C LEU A 44 -12.54 12.54 -5.13
N ARG A 45 -12.35 13.30 -6.21
CA ARG A 45 -11.36 14.37 -6.25
C ARG A 45 -11.89 15.57 -5.46
N ARG A 46 -11.44 15.72 -4.21
CA ARG A 46 -11.63 16.95 -3.44
C ARG A 46 -10.73 18.03 -4.06
N PHE A 47 -11.34 18.95 -4.78
CA PHE A 47 -10.76 20.24 -5.12
C PHE A 47 -11.32 21.30 -4.18
#